data_AF-A0A7Z1DTI1-F1
#
_entry.id   AF-A0A7Z1DTI1-F1
#
_cell.length_a   1.000
_cell.length_b   1.000
_cell.length_c   1.000
_cell.angle_alpha   90.00
_cell.angle_beta   90.00
_cell.angle_gamma   90.00
#
_symmetry.space_group_name_H-M   'P 1'
#
loop_
_entity.id
_entity.type
_entity.pdbx_description
1 polymer ?
#
loop_
_entity_poly.entity_id
_entity_poly.type
_entity_poly.pdbx_seq_one_letter_code
_entity_poly.pdbx_strand_id
1 'polypeptide(L)'
;MSSMPHYLKKLFSRAYRRQLAAEERQSELQAQIQEHLATLPRCEGQILVATTENRDEGFFCDVTVPARVLLAWAREDAERTVIQSVSAQAAREVLPIWLANSTFDTRKVSRLPDGHFGLVEERINDWVTDGTATVYCPECGHEVQDVAITKANEMRAGRAYYWWTDIWSCPRGHLLRQKDQEIRFILKPHRQRG
;
A
#
# COMPACT_ATOMS: atom_id res chain seq x y z
N MET A 1 39.71 -10.38 -37.35
CA MET A 1 39.71 -11.48 -36.35
C MET A 1 39.87 -10.87 -34.97
N SER A 2 38.77 -10.44 -34.35
CA SER A 2 38.81 -9.82 -33.02
C SER A 2 39.15 -10.87 -31.96
N SER A 3 40.19 -10.61 -31.17
CA SER A 3 40.87 -11.62 -30.38
C SER A 3 40.01 -12.13 -29.20
N MET A 4 39.85 -13.45 -29.11
CA MET A 4 39.27 -14.18 -27.98
C MET A 4 39.64 -13.63 -26.57
N PRO A 5 40.89 -13.20 -26.29
CA PRO A 5 41.22 -12.64 -24.97
C PRO A 5 40.48 -11.34 -24.60
N HIS A 6 40.10 -10.50 -25.57
CA HIS A 6 39.30 -9.29 -25.29
C HIS A 6 37.86 -9.63 -24.93
N TYR A 7 37.30 -10.67 -25.55
CA TYR A 7 35.95 -11.14 -25.28
C TYR A 7 35.87 -11.79 -23.88
N LEU A 8 36.84 -12.63 -23.52
CA LEU A 8 36.92 -13.24 -22.19
C LEU A 8 37.10 -12.19 -21.07
N LYS A 9 37.96 -11.17 -21.27
CA LYS A 9 38.08 -10.05 -20.29
C LYS A 9 36.77 -9.29 -20.08
N LYS A 10 35.94 -9.16 -21.13
CA LYS A 10 34.62 -8.52 -21.04
C LYS A 10 33.65 -9.39 -20.22
N LEU A 11 33.62 -10.70 -20.45
CA LEU A 11 32.79 -11.67 -19.72
C LEU A 11 33.16 -11.78 -18.23
N PHE A 12 34.43 -11.63 -17.88
CA PHE A 12 34.86 -11.63 -16.46
C PHE A 12 34.86 -10.24 -15.81
N SER A 13 34.44 -9.21 -16.55
CA SER A 13 34.41 -7.84 -16.02
C SER A 13 33.35 -7.68 -14.92
N ARG A 14 33.62 -6.80 -13.97
CA ARG A 14 32.65 -6.44 -12.91
C ARG A 14 31.37 -5.83 -13.48
N ALA A 15 31.47 -5.13 -14.61
CA ALA A 15 30.33 -4.55 -15.32
C ALA A 15 29.41 -5.63 -15.90
N TYR A 16 29.99 -6.63 -16.58
CA TYR A 16 29.22 -7.73 -17.17
C TYR A 16 28.54 -8.60 -16.09
N ARG A 17 29.23 -8.92 -14.99
CA ARG A 17 28.60 -9.64 -13.86
C ARG A 17 27.44 -8.87 -13.22
N ARG A 18 27.53 -7.53 -13.15
CA ARG A 18 26.43 -6.68 -12.68
C ARG A 18 25.27 -6.66 -13.66
N GLN A 19 25.56 -6.66 -14.96
CA GLN A 19 24.53 -6.72 -15.99
C GLN A 19 23.78 -8.05 -15.95
N LEU A 20 24.51 -9.19 -15.91
CA LEU A 20 23.90 -10.51 -15.75
C LEU A 20 23.03 -10.61 -14.49
N ALA A 21 23.53 -10.16 -13.33
CA ALA A 21 22.76 -10.18 -12.10
C ALA A 21 21.50 -9.28 -12.16
N ALA A 22 21.54 -8.18 -12.92
CA ALA A 22 20.37 -7.33 -13.15
C ALA A 22 19.35 -8.00 -14.09
N GLU A 23 19.82 -8.64 -15.16
CA GLU A 23 18.98 -9.41 -16.10
C GLU A 23 18.32 -10.61 -15.40
N GLU A 24 19.07 -11.37 -14.59
CA GLU A 24 18.56 -12.48 -13.77
C GLU A 24 17.47 -12.00 -12.80
N ARG A 25 17.75 -10.91 -12.06
CA ARG A 25 16.77 -10.29 -11.14
C ARG A 25 15.51 -9.82 -11.87
N GLN A 26 15.65 -9.23 -13.05
CA GLN A 26 14.51 -8.77 -13.83
C GLN A 26 13.67 -9.94 -14.36
N SER A 27 14.31 -11.03 -14.78
CA SER A 27 13.64 -12.27 -15.18
C SER A 27 12.87 -12.90 -14.01
N GLU A 28 13.50 -12.99 -12.83
CA GLU A 28 12.87 -13.49 -11.61
C GLU A 28 11.66 -12.65 -11.21
N LEU A 29 11.79 -11.31 -11.25
CA LEU A 29 10.69 -10.39 -10.97
C LEU A 29 9.51 -10.61 -11.94
N GLN A 30 9.79 -10.70 -13.25
CA GLN A 30 8.75 -10.94 -14.25
C GLN A 30 8.04 -12.28 -14.03
N ALA A 31 8.78 -13.35 -13.71
CA ALA A 31 8.20 -14.65 -13.40
C ALA A 31 7.25 -14.57 -12.20
N GLN A 32 7.68 -13.92 -11.10
CA GLN A 32 6.84 -13.76 -9.91
C GLN A 32 5.60 -12.90 -10.18
N ILE A 33 5.70 -11.84 -10.99
CA ILE A 33 4.56 -11.02 -11.39
C ILE A 33 3.53 -11.87 -12.16
N GLN A 34 3.98 -12.67 -13.13
CA GLN A 34 3.07 -13.52 -13.91
C GLN A 34 2.40 -14.60 -13.05
N GLU A 35 3.15 -15.23 -12.15
CA GLU A 35 2.63 -16.21 -11.21
C GLU A 35 1.55 -15.60 -10.30
N HIS A 36 1.82 -14.42 -9.73
CA HIS A 36 0.83 -13.72 -8.91
C HIS A 36 -0.42 -13.38 -9.73
N LEU A 37 -0.27 -12.74 -10.89
CA LEU A 37 -1.40 -12.37 -11.76
C LEU A 37 -2.27 -13.57 -12.13
N ALA A 38 -1.69 -14.75 -12.34
CA ALA A 38 -2.44 -15.96 -12.68
C ALA A 38 -3.35 -16.47 -11.55
N THR A 39 -3.03 -16.13 -10.29
CA THR A 39 -3.82 -16.52 -9.11
C THR A 39 -4.88 -15.48 -8.73
N LEU A 40 -4.80 -14.27 -9.27
CA LEU A 40 -5.70 -13.20 -8.88
C LEU A 40 -7.11 -13.38 -9.45
N PRO A 41 -8.15 -13.06 -8.67
CA PRO A 41 -9.52 -13.03 -9.18
C PRO A 41 -9.69 -11.88 -10.17
N ARG A 42 -10.81 -11.88 -10.90
CA ARG A 42 -11.17 -10.75 -11.76
C ARG A 42 -11.30 -9.46 -10.94
N CYS A 43 -10.74 -8.37 -11.46
CA CYS A 43 -10.87 -7.04 -10.89
C CYS A 43 -12.19 -6.39 -11.35
N GLU A 44 -12.99 -5.89 -10.41
CA GLU A 44 -14.26 -5.20 -10.65
C GLU A 44 -14.12 -3.69 -10.37
N GLY A 45 -15.18 -2.90 -10.55
CA GLY A 45 -15.09 -1.43 -10.51
C GLY A 45 -14.91 -0.82 -9.11
N GLN A 46 -15.26 -1.55 -8.05
CA GLN A 46 -15.01 -1.18 -6.65
C GLN A 46 -14.11 -2.22 -5.99
N ILE A 47 -13.21 -1.77 -5.12
CA ILE A 47 -12.26 -2.63 -4.41
C ILE A 47 -12.51 -2.52 -2.91
N LEU A 48 -12.82 -3.63 -2.25
CA LEU A 48 -12.87 -3.72 -0.79
C LEU A 48 -11.44 -3.74 -0.25
N VAL A 49 -11.00 -2.60 0.29
CA VAL A 49 -9.63 -2.38 0.77
C VAL A 49 -9.46 -2.65 2.26
N ALA A 50 -10.54 -2.57 3.05
CA ALA A 50 -10.56 -3.01 4.44
C ALA A 50 -11.92 -3.62 4.76
N THR A 51 -11.93 -4.57 5.69
CA THR A 51 -13.13 -5.22 6.19
C THR A 51 -12.99 -5.55 7.66
N THR A 52 -14.05 -6.05 8.29
CA THR A 52 -14.04 -6.59 9.66
C THR A 52 -13.09 -7.78 9.86
N GLU A 53 -12.57 -8.39 8.81
CA GLU A 53 -11.47 -9.37 8.89
C GLU A 53 -10.14 -8.68 9.28
N ASN A 54 -9.99 -7.37 9.06
CA ASN A 54 -8.83 -6.56 9.43
C ASN A 54 -8.95 -5.90 10.82
N ARG A 55 -9.63 -6.58 11.76
CA ARG A 55 -9.80 -6.10 13.15
C ARG A 55 -8.48 -5.89 13.89
N ASP A 56 -7.49 -6.71 13.60
CA ASP A 56 -6.15 -6.60 14.21
C ASP A 56 -5.45 -5.30 13.80
N GLU A 57 -5.80 -4.75 12.64
CA GLU A 57 -5.33 -3.45 12.13
C GLU A 57 -6.28 -2.29 12.51
N GLY A 58 -7.26 -2.60 13.37
CA GLY A 58 -8.18 -1.63 13.96
C GLY A 58 -9.46 -1.39 13.18
N PHE A 59 -9.76 -2.13 12.11
CA PHE A 59 -10.97 -1.92 11.29
C PHE A 59 -12.18 -2.74 11.79
N PHE A 60 -13.29 -2.05 12.03
CA PHE A 60 -14.60 -2.62 12.40
C PHE A 60 -15.67 -2.34 11.33
N CYS A 61 -15.26 -1.86 10.16
CA CYS A 61 -16.10 -1.48 9.05
C CYS A 61 -15.57 -2.04 7.74
N ASP A 62 -16.38 -1.95 6.69
CA ASP A 62 -15.95 -2.25 5.33
C ASP A 62 -15.66 -0.93 4.61
N VAL A 63 -14.51 -0.86 3.95
CA VAL A 63 -14.09 0.32 3.18
C VAL A 63 -13.87 -0.09 1.74
N THR A 64 -14.59 0.55 0.83
CA THR A 64 -14.45 0.33 -0.62
C THR A 64 -13.94 1.58 -1.31
N VAL A 65 -13.07 1.38 -2.31
CA VAL A 65 -12.50 2.46 -3.12
C VAL A 65 -12.73 2.14 -4.61
N PRO A 66 -13.08 3.14 -5.45
CA PRO A 66 -13.18 2.93 -6.88
C PRO A 66 -11.84 2.47 -7.47
N ALA A 67 -11.87 1.45 -8.32
CA ALA A 67 -10.67 0.87 -8.94
C ALA A 67 -9.82 1.92 -9.69
N ARG A 68 -10.46 2.96 -10.26
CA ARG A 68 -9.78 4.09 -10.93
C ARG A 68 -8.92 4.92 -9.97
N VAL A 69 -9.43 5.20 -8.77
CA VAL A 69 -8.73 5.97 -7.74
C VAL A 69 -7.54 5.16 -7.25
N LEU A 70 -7.77 3.88 -6.94
CA LEU A 70 -6.72 2.98 -6.48
C LEU A 70 -5.64 2.78 -7.56
N LEU A 71 -6.02 2.67 -8.84
CA LEU A 71 -5.07 2.55 -9.96
C LEU A 71 -4.20 3.79 -10.12
N ALA A 72 -4.78 4.99 -10.01
CA ALA A 72 -4.03 6.24 -10.12
C ALA A 72 -2.95 6.31 -9.04
N TRP A 73 -3.33 6.04 -7.79
CA TRP A 73 -2.39 5.95 -6.68
C TRP A 73 -1.34 4.85 -6.90
N ALA A 74 -1.74 3.63 -7.27
CA ALA A 74 -0.82 2.49 -7.40
C ALA A 74 0.27 2.73 -8.46
N ARG A 75 -0.04 3.49 -9.52
CA ARG A 75 0.96 3.89 -10.54
C ARG A 75 1.98 4.87 -9.98
N GLU A 76 1.53 5.93 -9.30
CA GLU A 76 2.43 6.89 -8.66
C GLU A 76 3.30 6.22 -7.60
N ASP A 77 2.71 5.29 -6.86
CA ASP A 77 3.35 4.53 -5.79
C ASP A 77 4.42 3.56 -6.33
N ALA A 78 4.16 2.92 -7.47
CA ALA A 78 5.14 2.07 -8.16
C ALA A 78 6.36 2.86 -8.69
N GLU A 79 6.15 4.10 -9.16
CA GLU A 79 7.24 4.93 -9.69
C GLU A 79 8.16 5.52 -8.60
N ARG A 80 7.61 5.78 -7.40
CA ARG A 80 8.33 6.51 -6.34
C ARG A 80 9.23 5.65 -5.45
N THR A 81 9.01 4.35 -5.40
CA THR A 81 9.61 3.50 -4.35
C THR A 81 10.57 2.48 -4.92
N VAL A 82 11.81 2.49 -4.43
CA VAL A 82 12.82 1.48 -4.74
C VAL A 82 12.79 0.39 -3.68
N ILE A 83 12.36 -0.80 -4.06
CA ILE A 83 12.28 -1.97 -3.15
C ILE A 83 13.46 -2.92 -3.40
N GLN A 84 14.11 -3.35 -2.33
CA GLN A 84 15.24 -4.28 -2.43
C GLN A 84 14.80 -5.74 -2.59
N SER A 85 13.67 -6.12 -2.00
CA SER A 85 13.08 -7.48 -2.11
C SER A 85 12.34 -7.66 -3.43
N VAL A 86 12.66 -8.72 -4.17
CA VAL A 86 12.01 -9.06 -5.44
C VAL A 86 10.52 -9.36 -5.24
N SER A 87 10.17 -10.10 -4.18
CA SER A 87 8.77 -10.45 -3.89
C SER A 87 7.93 -9.23 -3.51
N ALA A 88 8.45 -8.33 -2.68
CA ALA A 88 7.74 -7.11 -2.33
C ALA A 88 7.62 -6.14 -3.53
N GLN A 89 8.62 -6.14 -4.41
CA GLN A 89 8.56 -5.41 -5.68
C GLN A 89 7.50 -6.02 -6.62
N ALA A 90 7.44 -7.35 -6.71
CA ALA A 90 6.45 -8.06 -7.53
C ALA A 90 5.02 -7.73 -7.08
N ALA A 91 4.70 -7.85 -5.79
CA ALA A 91 3.36 -7.52 -5.26
C ALA A 91 2.96 -6.06 -5.59
N ARG A 92 3.91 -5.13 -5.49
CA ARG A 92 3.68 -3.72 -5.81
C ARG A 92 3.44 -3.48 -7.30
N GLU A 93 4.15 -4.17 -8.18
CA GLU A 93 3.96 -4.06 -9.65
C GLU A 93 2.72 -4.81 -10.15
N VAL A 94 2.32 -5.88 -9.47
CA VAL A 94 1.11 -6.67 -9.78
C VAL A 94 -0.16 -5.82 -9.60
N LEU A 95 -0.24 -5.03 -8.52
CA LEU A 95 -1.43 -4.25 -8.17
C LEU A 95 -1.92 -3.32 -9.30
N PRO A 96 -1.09 -2.42 -9.88
CA PRO A 96 -1.55 -1.56 -10.98
C PRO A 96 -1.88 -2.34 -12.26
N ILE A 97 -1.24 -3.48 -12.52
CA ILE A 97 -1.57 -4.35 -13.66
C ILE A 97 -2.96 -4.97 -13.47
N TRP A 98 -3.23 -5.48 -12.28
CA TRP A 98 -4.53 -6.07 -11.92
C TRP A 98 -5.66 -5.03 -12.02
N LEU A 99 -5.46 -3.84 -11.44
CA LEU A 99 -6.43 -2.74 -11.46
C LEU A 99 -6.68 -2.18 -12.87
N ALA A 100 -5.67 -2.15 -13.73
CA ALA A 100 -5.82 -1.72 -15.13
C ALA A 100 -6.77 -2.63 -15.93
N ASN A 101 -6.92 -3.89 -15.52
CA ASN A 101 -7.82 -4.86 -16.11
C ASN A 101 -9.23 -4.87 -15.48
N SER A 102 -9.56 -3.88 -14.64
CA SER A 102 -10.87 -3.82 -14.00
C SER A 102 -12.00 -3.62 -15.01
N THR A 103 -13.18 -4.13 -14.69
CA THR A 103 -14.40 -3.88 -15.49
C THR A 103 -14.85 -2.42 -15.43
N PHE A 104 -14.40 -1.68 -14.42
CA PHE A 104 -14.87 -0.34 -14.07
C PHE A 104 -16.40 -0.25 -13.83
N ASP A 105 -17.10 -1.38 -13.64
CA ASP A 105 -18.51 -1.41 -13.24
C ASP A 105 -18.60 -1.17 -11.73
N THR A 106 -19.03 0.03 -11.35
CA THR A 106 -19.07 0.48 -9.95
C THR A 106 -20.09 -0.25 -9.08
N ARG A 107 -20.93 -1.10 -9.66
CA ARG A 107 -21.91 -1.92 -8.92
C ARG A 107 -21.32 -3.23 -8.40
N LYS A 108 -20.12 -3.59 -8.86
CA LYS A 108 -19.45 -4.83 -8.49
C LYS A 108 -18.22 -4.54 -7.64
N VAL A 109 -18.05 -5.34 -6.60
CA VAL A 109 -16.97 -5.23 -5.65
C VAL A 109 -16.07 -6.45 -5.77
N SER A 110 -14.76 -6.23 -5.92
CA SER A 110 -13.73 -7.25 -5.73
C SER A 110 -13.04 -7.04 -4.39
N ARG A 111 -12.64 -8.12 -3.74
CA ARG A 111 -11.73 -8.03 -2.59
C ARG A 111 -10.34 -7.62 -3.07
N LEU A 112 -9.66 -6.78 -2.30
CA LEU A 112 -8.23 -6.54 -2.48
C LEU A 112 -7.50 -7.89 -2.35
N PRO A 113 -6.57 -8.23 -3.25
CA PRO A 113 -5.82 -9.47 -3.14
C PRO A 113 -5.01 -9.56 -1.85
N ASP A 114 -4.86 -10.78 -1.36
CA ASP A 114 -4.06 -11.06 -0.16
C ASP A 114 -2.64 -10.52 -0.30
N GLY A 115 -2.06 -10.09 0.83
CA GLY A 115 -0.72 -9.50 0.88
C GLY A 115 -0.62 -8.05 0.39
N HIS A 116 -1.68 -7.48 -0.20
CA HIS A 116 -1.67 -6.09 -0.68
C HIS A 116 -2.23 -5.10 0.33
N PHE A 117 -2.87 -5.56 1.40
CA PHE A 117 -3.43 -4.69 2.45
C PHE A 117 -2.39 -3.73 3.02
N GLY A 118 -1.20 -4.23 3.39
CA GLY A 118 -0.12 -3.39 3.93
C GLY A 118 0.42 -2.34 2.96
N LEU A 119 0.14 -2.44 1.65
CA LEU A 119 0.50 -1.41 0.68
C LEU A 119 -0.48 -0.22 0.73
N VAL A 120 -1.76 -0.50 0.99
CA VAL A 120 -2.84 0.49 0.91
C VAL A 120 -3.25 1.04 2.27
N GLU A 121 -2.95 0.32 3.35
CA GLU A 121 -3.48 0.61 4.68
C GLU A 121 -3.29 2.06 5.11
N GLU A 122 -2.06 2.58 4.96
CA GLU A 122 -1.72 3.95 5.35
C GLU A 122 -2.52 5.01 4.58
N ARG A 123 -3.02 4.67 3.39
CA ARG A 123 -3.79 5.58 2.52
C ARG A 123 -5.30 5.52 2.73
N ILE A 124 -5.81 4.51 3.43
CA ILE A 124 -7.26 4.37 3.65
C ILE A 124 -7.82 5.60 4.37
N ASN A 125 -7.07 6.17 5.32
CA ASN A 125 -7.47 7.38 6.02
C ASN A 125 -7.62 8.59 5.09
N ASP A 126 -6.67 8.77 4.17
CA ASP A 126 -6.71 9.85 3.18
C ASP A 126 -7.95 9.68 2.28
N TRP A 127 -8.22 8.47 1.79
CA TRP A 127 -9.36 8.23 0.92
C TRP A 127 -10.71 8.46 1.58
N VAL A 128 -10.82 8.12 2.87
CA VAL A 128 -12.02 8.40 3.67
C VAL A 128 -12.18 9.90 3.91
N THR A 129 -11.09 10.59 4.29
CA THR A 129 -11.12 12.04 4.57
C THR A 129 -11.43 12.86 3.32
N ASP A 130 -10.89 12.47 2.16
CA ASP A 130 -11.11 13.14 0.88
C ASP A 130 -12.46 12.77 0.23
N GLY A 131 -13.25 11.87 0.85
CA GLY A 131 -14.55 11.43 0.34
C GLY A 131 -14.47 10.54 -0.92
N THR A 132 -13.30 9.97 -1.20
CA THR A 132 -13.10 9.07 -2.35
C THR A 132 -13.42 7.61 -2.03
N ALA A 133 -13.32 7.23 -0.75
CA ALA A 133 -13.76 5.93 -0.25
C ALA A 133 -15.23 5.97 0.19
N THR A 134 -15.88 4.82 0.09
CA THR A 134 -17.19 4.56 0.70
C THR A 134 -16.99 3.67 1.92
N VAL A 135 -17.58 4.04 3.04
CA VAL A 135 -17.48 3.30 4.31
C VAL A 135 -18.83 2.71 4.63
N TYR A 136 -18.88 1.40 4.87
CA TYR A 136 -20.08 0.69 5.29
C TYR A 136 -19.98 0.35 6.78
N CYS A 137 -21.01 0.74 7.55
CA CYS A 137 -21.09 0.47 8.97
C CYS A 137 -21.92 -0.81 9.21
N PRO A 138 -21.32 -1.92 9.69
CA PRO A 138 -22.04 -3.16 9.91
C PRO A 138 -23.17 -3.04 10.94
N GLU A 139 -22.99 -2.21 11.96
CA GLU A 139 -24.00 -1.97 13.00
C GLU A 139 -25.19 -1.15 12.48
N CYS A 140 -24.96 -0.22 11.54
CA CYS A 140 -26.05 0.52 10.90
C CYS A 140 -26.72 -0.26 9.77
N GLY A 141 -26.00 -1.19 9.14
CA GLY A 141 -26.46 -1.95 7.98
C GLY A 141 -26.45 -1.16 6.67
N HIS A 142 -25.73 -0.03 6.60
CA HIS A 142 -25.67 0.83 5.42
C HIS A 142 -24.37 1.63 5.32
N GLU A 143 -24.13 2.21 4.14
CA GLU A 143 -23.04 3.14 3.86
C GLU A 143 -23.20 4.45 4.65
N VAL A 144 -22.09 5.00 5.11
CA VAL A 144 -22.04 6.24 5.89
C VAL A 144 -21.19 7.27 5.16
N GLN A 145 -21.67 8.51 5.11
CA GLN A 145 -21.01 9.60 4.38
C GLN A 145 -20.12 10.43 5.33
N ASP A 146 -20.60 10.70 6.54
CA ASP A 146 -19.89 11.56 7.51
C ASP A 146 -19.20 10.72 8.58
N VAL A 147 -18.04 10.15 8.23
CA VAL A 147 -17.18 9.47 9.21
C VAL A 147 -16.48 10.52 10.07
N ALA A 148 -16.80 10.53 11.37
CA ALA A 148 -16.15 11.41 12.33
C ALA A 148 -14.82 10.78 12.78
N ILE A 149 -13.71 11.48 12.52
CA ILE A 149 -12.36 11.07 12.91
C ILE A 149 -11.91 11.93 14.09
N THR A 150 -11.69 11.31 15.24
CA THR A 150 -11.28 11.97 16.48
C THR A 150 -9.97 11.37 17.01
N LYS A 151 -9.25 12.16 17.79
CA LYS A 151 -8.07 11.70 18.53
C LYS A 151 -8.43 11.48 19.98
N ALA A 152 -7.98 10.37 20.53
CA ALA A 152 -8.14 10.01 21.93
C ALA A 152 -6.79 9.61 22.55
N ASN A 153 -6.76 9.51 23.88
CA ASN A 153 -5.60 9.03 24.65
C ASN A 153 -4.28 9.73 24.31
N GLU A 154 -4.34 11.03 23.98
CA GLU A 154 -3.15 11.77 23.61
C GLU A 154 -2.16 11.85 24.77
N MET A 155 -0.93 11.41 24.57
CA MET A 155 0.15 11.74 25.49
C MET A 155 1.42 12.16 24.76
N ARG A 156 2.09 13.09 25.43
CA ARG A 156 3.28 13.75 24.94
C ARG A 156 4.40 13.56 25.95
N ALA A 157 5.46 12.85 25.55
CA ALA A 157 6.67 12.74 26.36
C ALA A 157 7.72 13.73 25.81
N GLY A 158 7.71 14.95 26.38
CA GLY A 158 8.62 16.03 25.99
C GLY A 158 8.39 16.55 24.56
N ARG A 159 9.48 16.81 23.83
CA ARG A 159 9.45 17.28 22.43
C ARG A 159 9.71 16.18 21.40
N ALA A 160 10.05 14.97 21.85
CA ALA A 160 10.58 13.91 21.00
C ALA A 160 9.59 12.77 20.76
N TYR A 161 8.51 12.68 21.54
CA TYR A 161 7.57 11.57 21.47
C TYR A 161 6.13 12.05 21.66
N TYR A 162 5.27 11.64 20.74
CA TYR A 162 3.84 11.92 20.78
C TYR A 162 3.09 10.65 20.35
N TRP A 163 2.07 10.27 21.10
CA TRP A 163 1.19 9.16 20.75
C TRP A 163 -0.26 9.53 20.98
N TRP A 164 -1.14 8.96 20.19
CA TRP A 164 -2.58 9.14 20.27
C TRP A 164 -3.28 7.95 19.62
N THR A 165 -4.57 7.77 19.88
CA THR A 165 -5.41 6.79 19.19
C THR A 165 -6.32 7.53 18.22
N ASP A 166 -6.28 7.19 16.94
CA ASP A 166 -7.28 7.62 15.96
C ASP A 166 -8.55 6.77 16.12
N ILE A 167 -9.70 7.42 16.29
CA ILE A 167 -11.00 6.79 16.40
C ILE A 167 -11.89 7.27 15.26
N TRP A 168 -12.44 6.34 14.49
CA TRP A 168 -13.47 6.62 13.49
C TRP A 168 -14.82 6.18 14.03
N SER A 169 -15.81 7.05 13.87
CA SER A 169 -17.18 6.78 14.27
C SER A 169 -18.16 7.15 13.17
N CYS A 170 -19.24 6.37 13.07
CA CYS A 170 -20.34 6.73 12.18
C CYS A 170 -21.21 7.83 12.80
N PRO A 171 -22.15 8.45 12.06
CA PRO A 171 -23.04 9.49 12.61
C PRO A 171 -23.90 9.04 13.80
N ARG A 172 -24.09 7.72 13.98
CA ARG A 172 -24.82 7.14 15.12
C ARG A 172 -23.91 6.81 16.32
N GLY A 173 -22.60 7.03 16.19
CA GLY A 173 -21.60 6.80 17.24
C GLY A 173 -21.00 5.39 17.27
N HIS A 174 -21.31 4.50 16.32
CA HIS A 174 -20.69 3.18 16.25
C HIS A 174 -19.21 3.27 15.85
N LEU A 175 -18.38 2.41 16.41
CA LEU A 175 -16.95 2.37 16.15
C LEU A 175 -16.68 1.75 14.77
N LEU A 176 -16.00 2.50 13.90
CA LEU A 176 -15.62 2.05 12.55
C LEU A 176 -14.15 1.67 12.46
N ARG A 177 -13.30 2.39 13.20
CA ARG A 177 -11.86 2.13 13.27
C ARG A 177 -11.27 2.63 14.58
N GLN A 178 -10.30 1.91 15.12
CA GLN A 178 -9.48 2.35 16.24
C GLN A 178 -8.03 1.93 16.01
N LYS A 179 -7.11 2.88 15.84
CA LYS A 179 -5.68 2.58 15.65
C LYS A 179 -4.80 3.51 16.46
N ASP A 180 -3.84 2.95 17.18
CA ASP A 180 -2.82 3.72 17.87
C ASP A 180 -1.79 4.26 16.88
N GLN A 181 -1.41 5.51 17.10
CA GLN A 181 -0.47 6.28 16.30
C GLN A 181 0.66 6.75 17.20
N GLU A 182 1.89 6.72 16.67
CA GLU A 182 3.04 7.32 17.35
C GLU A 182 3.90 8.12 16.37
N ILE A 183 4.43 9.24 16.86
CA ILE A 183 5.48 10.02 16.18
C ILE A 183 6.66 10.16 17.12
N ARG A 184 7.84 9.81 16.59
CA ARG A 184 9.13 10.00 17.26
C ARG A 184 9.96 11.01 16.47
N PHE A 185 10.23 12.17 17.07
CA PHE A 185 11.10 13.17 16.48
C PHE A 185 12.56 12.87 16.81
N ILE A 186 13.38 12.67 15.77
CA ILE A 186 14.84 12.58 15.92
C ILE A 186 15.40 14.00 15.99
N LEU A 187 15.54 14.53 17.20
CA LEU A 187 16.14 15.84 17.44
C LEU A 187 17.66 15.75 17.31
N LYS A 188 18.24 16.35 16.25
CA LYS A 188 19.70 16.52 16.16
C LYS A 188 20.15 17.54 17.21
N PRO A 189 21.18 17.24 18.03
CA PRO A 189 21.73 18.24 18.93
C PRO A 189 22.30 19.40 18.10
N HIS A 190 21.84 20.61 18.40
CA HIS A 190 22.41 21.82 17.83
C HIS A 190 23.85 21.91 18.33
N ARG A 191 24.85 21.62 17.48
CA ARG A 191 26.24 21.96 17.78
C ARG A 191 26.30 23.49 17.88
N GLN A 192 26.31 24.03 19.10
CA GLN A 192 26.79 25.37 19.33
C GLN A 192 28.29 25.35 19.00
N ARG A 193 28.66 26.01 17.90
CA ARG A 193 30.06 26.38 17.68
C ARG A 193 30.34 27.53 18.64
N GLY A 194 30.93 27.19 19.80
CA GLY A 194 31.70 28.12 20.60
C GLY A 194 33.12 28.25 20.04
#